data_AF-A0A091MIL1-F1
#
_entry.id   AF-A0A091MIL1-F1
#
_cell.length_a   1.000
_cell.length_b   1.000
_cell.length_c   1.000
_cell.angle_alpha   90.00
_cell.angle_beta   90.00
_cell.angle_gamma   90.00
#
_symmetry.space_group_name_H-M   'P 1'
#
loop_
_entity.id
_entity.type
_entity.pdbx_description
1 polymer ?
#
loop_
_entity_poly.entity_id
_entity_poly.type
_entity_poly.pdbx_seq_one_letter_code
_entity_poly.pdbx_strand_id
1 'polypeptide(L)'
;LQVASSVVRNFEDFSPTILRALGQAVVGLSVSSIEDSISGEDLEAALPALGKVHGWNAEQSSAVINKLLRSGYQISDGQSLAKLGSLVAGLNTSTLRGLPPAVILEAIMLPEFAQ
;
A
#
# COMPACT_ATOMS: atom_id res chain seq x y z
N LEU A 1 -6.80 -3.98 18.34
CA LEU A 1 -5.52 -3.64 17.66
C LEU A 1 -4.28 -4.14 18.41
N GLN A 2 -4.21 -4.08 19.75
CA GLN A 2 -2.98 -4.41 20.50
C GLN A 2 -2.54 -5.89 20.44
N VAL A 3 -3.47 -6.84 20.37
CA VAL A 3 -3.13 -8.27 20.22
C VAL A 3 -2.58 -8.56 18.81
N ALA A 4 -3.22 -7.97 17.79
CA ALA A 4 -2.82 -8.13 16.39
C ALA A 4 -1.43 -7.54 16.12
N SER A 5 -1.13 -6.35 16.66
CA SER A 5 0.20 -5.74 16.50
C SER A 5 1.31 -6.54 17.21
N SER A 6 1.02 -7.18 18.35
CA SER A 6 1.98 -8.07 19.01
C SER A 6 2.28 -9.34 18.20
N VAL A 7 1.29 -9.90 17.50
CA VAL A 7 1.48 -11.08 16.63
C VAL A 7 2.34 -10.72 15.41
N VAL A 8 2.07 -9.57 14.79
CA VAL A 8 2.79 -9.09 13.60
C VAL A 8 4.29 -8.89 13.87
N ARG A 9 4.68 -8.45 15.06
CA ARG A 9 6.10 -8.21 15.43
C ARG A 9 6.97 -9.46 15.47
N ASN A 10 6.39 -10.67 15.51
CA ASN A 10 7.15 -11.91 15.58
C ASN A 10 7.42 -12.52 14.19
N PHE A 11 6.94 -11.91 13.11
CA PHE A 11 7.28 -12.34 11.76
C PHE A 11 8.63 -11.76 11.34
N GLU A 12 9.56 -12.65 11.02
CA GLU A 12 10.86 -12.29 10.44
C GLU A 12 10.82 -12.19 8.91
N ASP A 13 9.77 -12.73 8.29
CA ASP A 13 9.55 -12.73 6.84
C ASP A 13 8.09 -12.37 6.51
N PHE A 14 7.91 -11.48 5.53
CA PHE A 14 6.62 -10.94 5.09
C PHE A 14 6.34 -11.30 3.63
N SER A 15 6.23 -12.60 3.35
CA SER A 15 5.76 -13.06 2.04
C SER A 15 4.37 -12.51 1.69
N PRO A 16 3.97 -12.51 0.40
CA PRO A 16 2.69 -11.95 -0.03
C PRO A 16 1.53 -12.69 0.60
N THR A 17 1.69 -13.99 0.86
CA THR A 17 0.69 -14.82 1.51
C THR A 17 0.47 -14.41 2.96
N ILE A 18 1.55 -14.10 3.69
CA ILE A 18 1.47 -13.61 5.08
C ILE A 18 0.78 -12.24 5.10
N LEU A 19 1.20 -11.31 4.23
CA LEU A 19 0.60 -9.98 4.13
C LEU A 19 -0.91 -10.03 3.85
N ARG A 20 -1.33 -10.91 2.92
CA ARG A 20 -2.76 -11.14 2.64
C ARG A 20 -3.48 -11.73 3.85
N ALA A 21 -2.87 -12.71 4.53
CA ALA A 21 -3.48 -13.39 5.67
C ALA A 21 -3.67 -12.49 6.90
N LEU A 22 -2.80 -11.49 7.07
CA LEU A 22 -2.94 -10.51 8.15
C LEU A 22 -4.21 -9.65 8.02
N GLY A 23 -4.69 -9.41 6.79
CA GLY A 23 -5.88 -8.58 6.55
C GLY A 23 -5.76 -7.22 7.25
N GLN A 24 -6.75 -6.84 8.06
CA GLN A 24 -6.71 -5.56 8.79
C GLN A 24 -5.60 -5.47 9.84
N ALA A 25 -4.98 -6.59 10.25
CA ALA A 25 -3.88 -6.57 11.23
C ALA A 25 -2.60 -5.89 10.71
N VAL A 26 -2.46 -5.71 9.38
CA VAL A 26 -1.28 -5.06 8.80
C VAL A 26 -1.10 -3.60 9.25
N VAL A 27 -2.15 -2.92 9.73
CA VAL A 27 -2.02 -1.58 10.33
C VAL A 27 -1.22 -1.60 11.64
N GLY A 28 -0.91 -2.79 12.17
CA GLY A 28 0.00 -2.98 13.30
C GLY A 28 1.48 -3.04 12.92
N LEU A 29 1.82 -3.05 11.63
CA LEU A 29 3.21 -3.00 11.15
C LEU A 29 3.87 -1.68 11.53
N SER A 30 5.12 -1.73 11.98
CA SER A 30 5.93 -0.50 12.09
C SER A 30 6.38 -0.05 10.71
N VAL A 31 6.69 1.25 10.58
CA VAL A 31 7.31 1.81 9.38
C VAL A 31 8.63 1.08 9.07
N SER A 32 9.45 0.78 10.08
CA SER A 32 10.69 0.02 9.90
C SER A 32 10.44 -1.39 9.34
N SER A 33 9.42 -2.13 9.80
CA SER A 33 9.11 -3.44 9.20
C SER A 33 8.76 -3.30 7.72
N ILE A 34 7.96 -2.28 7.36
CA ILE A 34 7.61 -2.00 5.95
C ILE A 34 8.86 -1.69 5.13
N GLU A 35 9.76 -0.85 5.64
CA GLU A 35 10.94 -0.36 4.93
C GLU A 35 12.09 -1.38 4.88
N ASP A 36 12.27 -2.20 5.92
CA ASP A 36 13.45 -3.05 6.08
C ASP A 36 13.16 -4.54 5.88
N SER A 37 11.94 -5.02 6.19
CA SER A 37 11.65 -6.46 6.28
C SER A 37 10.75 -6.99 5.16
N ILE A 38 9.93 -6.15 4.53
CA ILE A 38 9.06 -6.59 3.41
C ILE A 38 9.78 -6.32 2.09
N SER A 39 9.84 -7.22 1.12
CA SER A 39 10.39 -6.85 -0.19
C SER A 39 9.40 -5.99 -1.00
N GLY A 40 9.90 -5.25 -2.00
CA GLY A 40 9.03 -4.51 -2.91
C GLY A 40 8.15 -5.41 -3.77
N GLU A 41 8.70 -6.54 -4.23
CA GLU A 41 7.94 -7.53 -4.99
C GLU A 41 6.81 -8.13 -4.15
N ASP A 42 7.07 -8.37 -2.86
CA ASP A 42 6.06 -8.95 -1.98
C ASP A 42 4.94 -7.97 -1.66
N LEU A 43 5.30 -6.68 -1.48
CA LEU A 43 4.33 -5.60 -1.35
C LEU A 43 3.45 -5.48 -2.60
N GLU A 44 4.05 -5.50 -3.79
CA GLU A 44 3.31 -5.40 -5.04
C GLU A 44 2.38 -6.61 -5.25
N ALA A 45 2.88 -7.82 -4.98
CA ALA A 45 2.10 -9.05 -5.06
C ALA A 45 0.95 -9.11 -4.03
N ALA A 46 1.06 -8.39 -2.92
CA ALA A 46 0.01 -8.27 -1.90
C ALA A 46 -0.88 -7.02 -2.07
N LEU A 47 -0.54 -6.11 -2.98
CA LEU A 47 -1.18 -4.80 -3.14
C LEU A 47 -2.71 -4.86 -3.23
N PRO A 48 -3.34 -5.78 -4.00
CA PRO A 48 -4.81 -5.85 -4.08
C PRO A 48 -5.50 -6.13 -2.73
N ALA A 49 -4.80 -6.74 -1.77
CA ALA A 49 -5.31 -6.93 -0.41
C ALA A 49 -4.97 -5.73 0.49
N LEU A 50 -3.73 -5.22 0.41
CA LEU A 50 -3.28 -4.10 1.22
C LEU A 50 -4.04 -2.80 0.93
N GLY A 51 -4.39 -2.54 -0.33
CA GLY A 51 -5.21 -1.40 -0.73
C GLY A 51 -6.65 -1.42 -0.20
N LYS A 52 -7.13 -2.58 0.28
CA LYS A 52 -8.45 -2.73 0.92
C LYS A 52 -8.40 -2.56 2.45
N VAL A 53 -7.21 -2.43 3.02
CA VAL A 53 -7.04 -2.24 4.46
C VAL A 53 -7.36 -0.80 4.83
N HIS A 54 -8.14 -0.60 5.88
CA HIS A 54 -8.54 0.73 6.34
C HIS A 54 -7.75 1.08 7.60
N GLY A 55 -7.46 2.38 7.80
CA GLY A 55 -6.79 2.84 9.02
C GLY A 55 -5.26 2.77 8.98
N TRP A 56 -4.66 2.65 7.79
CA TRP A 56 -3.26 3.03 7.61
C TRP A 56 -3.05 4.45 8.12
N ASN A 57 -2.01 4.65 8.95
CA ASN A 57 -1.61 6.01 9.27
C ASN A 57 -0.78 6.61 8.11
N ALA A 58 -0.61 7.94 8.12
CA ALA A 58 0.05 8.65 7.03
C ALA A 58 1.50 8.18 6.77
N GLU A 59 2.23 7.82 7.84
CA GLU A 59 3.61 7.36 7.76
C GLU A 59 3.69 5.96 7.13
N GLN A 60 2.81 5.05 7.56
CA GLN A 60 2.72 3.70 7.00
C GLN A 60 2.32 3.72 5.52
N SER A 61 1.28 4.48 5.16
CA SER A 61 0.86 4.62 3.76
C SER A 61 2.01 5.16 2.90
N SER A 62 2.69 6.20 3.38
CA SER A 62 3.84 6.79 2.67
C SER A 62 4.99 5.79 2.52
N ALA A 63 5.30 5.01 3.56
CA ALA A 63 6.34 4.00 3.52
C ALA A 63 6.03 2.91 2.48
N VAL A 64 4.80 2.38 2.45
CA VAL A 64 4.36 1.40 1.46
C VAL A 64 4.45 1.96 0.04
N ILE A 65 3.91 3.16 -0.19
CA ILE A 65 3.90 3.79 -1.51
C ILE A 65 5.32 4.09 -2.00
N ASN A 66 6.16 4.70 -1.16
CA ASN A 66 7.55 4.99 -1.53
C ASN A 66 8.32 3.72 -1.87
N LYS A 67 8.07 2.63 -1.15
CA LYS A 67 8.72 1.35 -1.42
C LYS A 67 8.26 0.75 -2.74
N LEU A 68 6.94 0.69 -3.00
CA LEU A 68 6.39 0.24 -4.28
C LEU A 68 7.02 1.00 -5.45
N LEU A 69 7.04 2.34 -5.38
CA LEU A 69 7.60 3.18 -6.45
C LEU A 69 9.10 2.95 -6.64
N ARG A 70 9.88 2.82 -5.56
CA ARG A 70 11.33 2.52 -5.64
C ARG A 70 11.60 1.13 -6.20
N SER A 71 10.68 0.19 -6.01
CA SER A 71 10.77 -1.18 -6.51
C SER A 71 10.24 -1.36 -7.93
N GLY A 72 9.80 -0.26 -8.58
CA GLY A 72 9.45 -0.26 -9.99
C GLY A 72 7.96 -0.21 -10.29
N TYR A 73 7.09 -0.10 -9.27
CA TYR A 73 5.67 0.11 -9.50
C TYR A 73 5.42 1.42 -10.25
N GLN A 74 4.66 1.35 -11.34
CA GLN A 74 4.36 2.51 -12.19
C GLN A 74 2.86 2.85 -12.13
N ILE A 75 2.57 4.13 -11.93
CA ILE A 75 1.22 4.68 -12.01
C ILE A 75 1.03 5.25 -13.42
N SER A 76 0.77 4.37 -14.39
CA SER A 76 0.69 4.70 -15.82
C SER A 76 -0.72 5.06 -16.31
N ASP A 77 -1.75 4.63 -15.58
CA ASP A 77 -3.16 4.70 -15.98
C ASP A 77 -4.08 4.72 -14.74
N GLY A 78 -5.38 4.95 -14.95
CA GLY A 78 -6.33 4.97 -13.84
C GLY A 78 -6.39 3.65 -13.06
N GLN A 79 -6.14 2.52 -13.72
CA GLN A 79 -6.21 1.19 -13.11
C GLN A 79 -5.05 0.94 -12.13
N SER A 80 -3.83 1.34 -12.48
CA SER A 80 -2.67 1.30 -11.59
C SER A 80 -2.87 2.24 -10.41
N LEU A 81 -3.35 3.46 -10.63
CA LEU A 81 -3.69 4.36 -9.52
C LEU A 81 -4.77 3.74 -8.59
N ALA A 82 -5.81 3.15 -9.15
CA ALA A 82 -6.91 2.56 -8.39
C ALA A 82 -6.53 1.29 -7.60
N LYS A 83 -5.56 0.51 -8.08
CA LYS A 83 -5.02 -0.65 -7.34
C LYS A 83 -4.37 -0.26 -6.01
N LEU A 84 -3.95 1.00 -5.83
CA LEU A 84 -3.43 1.47 -4.55
C LEU A 84 -4.51 1.50 -3.46
N GLY A 85 -5.79 1.67 -3.83
CA GLY A 85 -6.91 1.77 -2.88
C GLY A 85 -6.63 2.80 -1.79
N SER A 86 -6.85 2.42 -0.53
CA SER A 86 -6.65 3.29 0.64
C SER A 86 -5.22 3.82 0.81
N LEU A 87 -4.22 3.13 0.23
CA LEU A 87 -2.81 3.54 0.29
C LEU A 87 -2.53 4.79 -0.55
N VAL A 88 -3.46 5.20 -1.43
CA VAL A 88 -3.36 6.46 -2.21
C VAL A 88 -3.11 7.68 -1.31
N ALA A 89 -3.56 7.64 -0.05
CA ALA A 89 -3.31 8.67 0.96
C ALA A 89 -1.81 8.86 1.29
N GLY A 90 -0.96 7.88 0.95
CA GLY A 90 0.50 7.94 1.09
C GLY A 90 1.23 8.52 -0.12
N LEU A 91 0.53 8.86 -1.21
CA LEU A 91 1.18 9.50 -2.35
C LEU A 91 1.69 10.89 -1.97
N ASN A 92 2.99 11.11 -2.16
CA ASN A 92 3.54 12.43 -1.99
C ASN A 92 2.98 13.41 -3.04
N THR A 93 2.89 14.69 -2.67
CA THR A 93 2.27 15.73 -3.51
C THR A 93 2.98 15.91 -4.86
N SER A 94 4.30 15.72 -4.92
CA SER A 94 5.05 15.82 -6.17
C SER A 94 4.69 14.70 -7.15
N THR A 95 4.55 13.47 -6.68
CA THR A 95 4.09 12.33 -7.48
C THR A 95 2.68 12.58 -7.97
N LEU A 96 1.76 13.00 -7.08
CA LEU A 96 0.37 13.28 -7.44
C LEU A 96 0.25 14.40 -8.49
N ARG A 97 1.01 15.49 -8.35
CA ARG A 97 1.06 16.59 -9.34
C ARG A 97 1.71 16.19 -10.66
N GLY A 98 2.57 15.18 -10.65
CA GLY A 98 3.21 14.63 -11.84
C GLY A 98 2.31 13.69 -12.65
N LEU A 99 1.20 13.20 -12.09
CA LEU A 99 0.28 12.34 -12.80
C LEU A 99 -0.49 13.12 -13.88
N PRO A 100 -0.65 12.56 -15.09
CA PRO A 100 -1.53 13.13 -16.09
C PRO A 100 -2.96 13.26 -15.53
N PRO A 101 -3.68 14.37 -15.77
CA PRO A 101 -5.06 14.51 -15.30
C PRO A 101 -6.01 13.38 -15.76
N ALA A 102 -5.75 12.81 -16.95
CA ALA A 102 -6.51 11.67 -17.46
C ALA A 102 -6.40 10.43 -16.56
N VAL A 103 -5.22 10.14 -16.00
CA VAL A 103 -5.00 9.02 -15.06
C VAL A 103 -5.89 9.16 -13.84
N ILE A 104 -5.98 10.37 -13.29
CA ILE A 104 -6.82 10.66 -12.12
C ILE A 104 -8.30 10.53 -12.48
N LEU A 105 -8.71 11.08 -13.63
CA LEU A 105 -10.10 11.01 -14.09
C LEU A 105 -10.54 9.58 -14.37
N GLU A 106 -9.68 8.75 -14.95
CA GLU A 106 -9.94 7.33 -15.15
C GLU A 106 -10.08 6.60 -13.82
N ALA A 107 -9.17 6.86 -12.86
CA ALA A 107 -9.20 6.20 -11.56
C ALA A 107 -10.48 6.47 -10.78
N ILE A 108 -10.97 7.72 -10.74
CA ILE A 108 -12.20 8.06 -9.99
C ILE A 108 -13.46 7.38 -10.54
N MET A 109 -13.41 6.88 -11.77
CA MET A 109 -14.51 6.13 -12.39
C MET A 109 -14.46 4.64 -12.05
N LEU A 110 -13.37 4.15 -11.43
CA LEU A 110 -13.20 2.76 -11.05
C LEU A 110 -13.76 2.49 -9.64
N PRO A 111 -14.58 1.44 -9.45
CA PRO A 111 -15.18 1.10 -8.16
C PRO A 111 -14.16 0.92 -7.03
N GLU A 112 -12.98 0.41 -7.34
CA GLU A 112 -11.88 0.17 -6.40
C GLU A 112 -11.16 1.44 -5.91
N PHE A 113 -11.32 2.60 -6.58
CA PHE A 113 -10.67 3.85 -6.17
C PHE A 113 -11.45 4.58 -5.05
N ALA A 114 -12.77 4.43 -5.01
CA ALA A 114 -13.66 5.20 -4.13
C ALA A 114 -14.05 4.46 -2.82
N GLN A 115 -13.26 3.48 -2.38
CA GLN A 115 -13.54 2.65 -1.19
C GLN A 115 -12.90 3.19 0.08
#